data_AF-A0A1H4H0E3-F1
#
_entry.id   AF-A0A1H4H0E3-F1
#
_cell.length_a   1.000
_cell.length_b   1.000
_cell.length_c   1.000
_cell.angle_alpha   90.00
_cell.angle_beta   90.00
_cell.angle_gamma   90.00
#
_symmetry.space_group_name_H-M   'P 1'
#
loop_
_entity.id
_entity.type
_entity.pdbx_description
1 polymer ?
#
loop_
_entity_poly.entity_id
_entity_poly.type
_entity_poly.pdbx_seq_one_letter_code
_entity_poly.pdbx_strand_id
1 'polypeptide(L)' 'MENTDPKHSESPDGNAKPVEHDYAKHEQDPGPSPQAVNEENDKGAGPTMKWIIPILIIILAILYWIFFKDRPSTN' A
#
# COMPACT_ATOMS: atom_id res chain seq x y z
N MET A 1 -12.58 33.57 7.38
CA MET A 1 -11.60 33.18 6.35
C MET A 1 -12.16 31.94 5.70
N GLU A 2 -12.63 32.06 4.47
CA GLU A 2 -13.14 30.93 3.69
C GLU A 2 -11.94 30.11 3.20
N ASN A 3 -11.89 28.82 3.55
CA ASN A 3 -10.89 27.92 3.00
C ASN A 3 -11.36 27.52 1.59
N THR A 4 -10.74 28.12 0.58
CA THR A 4 -10.91 27.72 -0.82
C THR A 4 -9.74 26.82 -1.23
N ASP A 5 -9.65 25.63 -0.63
CA ASP A 5 -8.79 24.57 -1.17
C ASP A 5 -9.30 24.22 -2.59
N PRO A 6 -8.44 24.30 -3.62
CA PRO A 6 -8.86 23.98 -4.98
C PRO A 6 -9.30 22.52 -5.03
N LYS A 7 -10.54 22.29 -5.48
CA LYS A 7 -11.07 20.95 -5.79
C LYS A 7 -10.09 20.25 -6.71
N HIS A 8 -9.40 19.23 -6.20
CA HIS A 8 -8.58 18.33 -7.00
C HIS A 8 -9.47 17.69 -8.07
N SER A 9 -9.35 18.14 -9.33
CA SER A 9 -10.00 17.51 -10.47
C SER A 9 -9.05 16.49 -11.07
N GLU A 10 -9.22 15.24 -10.66
CA GLU A 10 -8.57 14.12 -11.33
C GLU A 10 -9.12 14.03 -12.77
N SER A 11 -8.23 13.89 -13.76
CA SER A 11 -8.66 13.75 -15.15
C SER A 11 -9.60 12.54 -15.29
N PRO A 12 -10.75 12.67 -15.97
CA PRO A 12 -11.73 11.58 -16.10
C PRO A 12 -11.17 10.32 -16.80
N ASP A 13 -10.01 10.42 -17.45
CA ASP A 13 -9.31 9.32 -18.11
C ASP A 13 -8.39 8.51 -17.17
N GLY A 14 -8.29 8.86 -15.88
CA GLY A 14 -7.54 8.10 -14.86
C GLY A 14 -6.01 8.05 -15.06
N ASN A 15 -5.48 8.66 -16.12
CA ASN A 15 -4.04 8.75 -16.34
C ASN A 15 -3.46 9.94 -15.57
N ALA A 16 -2.51 9.64 -14.69
CA ALA A 16 -1.68 10.66 -14.04
C ALA A 16 -0.99 11.51 -15.11
N LYS A 17 -0.96 12.84 -14.91
CA LYS A 17 -0.20 13.74 -15.77
C LYS A 17 1.28 13.31 -15.78
N PRO A 18 1.96 13.37 -16.93
CA PRO A 18 3.38 13.06 -17.00
C PRO A 18 4.20 13.97 -16.09
N VAL A 19 5.38 13.49 -15.67
CA VAL A 19 6.32 14.26 -14.85
C VAL A 19 6.64 15.59 -15.52
N GLU A 20 6.48 16.68 -14.78
CA GLU A 20 6.79 18.03 -15.27
C GLU A 20 8.31 18.27 -15.29
N HIS A 21 8.80 18.86 -16.38
CA HIS A 21 10.20 19.18 -16.58
C HIS A 21 10.45 20.68 -16.77
N ASP A 22 9.42 21.49 -17.04
CA ASP A 22 9.53 22.93 -17.32
C ASP A 22 8.44 23.73 -16.58
N TYR A 23 8.51 23.70 -15.25
CA TYR A 23 7.56 24.37 -14.35
C TYR A 23 7.39 25.86 -14.68
N ALA A 24 8.46 26.53 -15.10
CA ALA A 24 8.46 27.95 -15.43
C ALA A 24 7.57 28.32 -16.63
N LYS A 25 7.26 27.35 -17.53
CA LYS A 25 6.35 27.57 -18.65
C LYS A 25 4.92 27.15 -18.36
N HIS A 26 4.70 26.31 -17.35
CA HIS A 26 3.41 25.74 -17.01
C HIS A 26 2.94 26.17 -15.61
N GLU A 27 3.28 27.40 -15.18
CA GLU A 27 2.92 27.91 -13.84
C GLU A 27 1.40 27.91 -13.57
N GLN A 28 0.58 28.01 -14.62
CA GLN A 28 -0.88 28.04 -14.52
C GLN A 28 -1.50 26.64 -14.31
N ASP A 29 -0.81 25.58 -14.73
CA ASP A 29 -1.25 24.18 -14.57
C ASP A 29 -0.03 23.23 -14.64
N PRO A 30 0.85 23.22 -13.64
CA PRO A 30 2.06 22.42 -13.68
C PRO A 30 1.74 20.94 -13.49
N GLY A 31 2.43 20.07 -14.23
CA GLY A 31 2.40 18.63 -13.92
C GLY A 31 3.05 18.30 -12.57
N PRO A 32 2.88 17.06 -12.08
CA PRO A 32 3.51 16.62 -10.84
C PRO A 32 5.04 16.71 -10.95
N SER A 33 5.68 17.13 -9.87
CA SER A 33 7.13 17.19 -9.82
C SER A 33 7.73 15.77 -9.90
N PRO A 34 8.98 15.63 -10.38
CA PRO A 34 9.67 14.34 -10.39
C PRO A 34 9.74 13.68 -9.01
N GLN A 35 9.77 14.49 -7.95
CA GLN A 35 9.85 14.03 -6.56
C GLN A 35 8.54 13.39 -6.09
N ALA A 36 7.39 13.95 -6.48
CA ALA A 36 6.06 13.42 -6.14
C ALA A 36 5.76 12.09 -6.86
N VAL A 37 6.35 11.87 -8.05
CA VAL A 37 6.18 10.62 -8.81
C VAL A 37 7.14 9.53 -8.36
N ASN A 38 8.35 9.90 -7.93
CA ASN A 38 9.39 8.95 -7.50
C ASN A 38 9.44 8.79 -5.98
N GLU A 39 8.35 9.03 -5.25
CA GLU A 39 8.31 8.77 -3.82
C GLU A 39 8.63 7.28 -3.56
N GLU A 40 9.67 7.05 -2.77
CA GLU A 40 10.16 5.72 -2.43
C GLU A 40 9.14 4.99 -1.56
N ASN A 41 8.20 4.29 -2.20
CA ASN A 41 7.20 3.46 -1.54
C ASN A 41 7.78 2.08 -1.19
N ASP A 42 8.95 2.06 -0.56
CA ASP A 42 9.66 0.83 -0.19
C ASP A 42 9.25 0.30 1.20
N LYS A 43 8.42 1.06 1.93
CA LYS A 43 8.00 0.74 3.31
C LYS A 43 6.51 0.47 3.46
N GLY A 44 5.78 0.26 2.37
CA GLY A 44 4.36 -0.11 2.44
C GLY A 44 4.16 -1.39 3.24
N ALA A 45 3.07 -1.50 4.00
CA ALA A 45 2.74 -2.74 4.73
C ALA A 45 2.45 -3.95 3.82
N GLY A 46 2.34 -3.73 2.50
CA GLY A 46 1.97 -4.72 1.49
C GLY A 46 2.84 -5.98 1.47
N PRO A 47 4.18 -5.89 1.44
CA PRO A 47 5.05 -7.07 1.46
C PRO A 47 4.97 -7.85 2.78
N THR A 48 4.96 -7.15 3.92
CA THR A 48 4.89 -7.78 5.25
C THR A 48 3.54 -8.46 5.50
N MET A 49 2.43 -7.84 5.07
CA MET A 49 1.08 -8.40 5.23
C MET A 49 0.88 -9.71 4.47
N LYS A 50 1.64 -9.97 3.39
CA LYS A 50 1.59 -11.25 2.67
C LYS A 50 2.00 -12.44 3.55
N TRP A 51 2.84 -12.21 4.55
CA TRP A 51 3.36 -13.27 5.42
C TRP A 51 2.49 -13.55 6.65
N ILE A 52 1.49 -12.72 6.94
CA ILE A 52 0.68 -12.86 8.15
C ILE A 52 -0.09 -14.20 8.17
N ILE A 53 -0.68 -14.57 7.02
CA ILE A 53 -1.46 -15.80 6.85
C ILE A 53 -0.59 -17.06 6.98
N PRO A 54 0.55 -17.21 6.26
CA PRO A 54 1.37 -18.40 6.41
C PRO A 54 1.97 -18.55 7.81
N ILE A 55 2.34 -17.44 8.48
CA ILE A 55 2.82 -17.49 9.87
C ILE A 55 1.72 -18.02 10.81
N LEU A 56 0.48 -17.55 10.67
CA LEU A 56 -0.64 -18.03 11.47
C LEU A 56 -0.89 -19.53 11.29
N ILE A 57 -0.83 -20.03 10.06
CA ILE A 57 -1.01 -21.47 9.78
C ILE A 57 0.08 -22.29 10.46
N ILE A 58 1.33 -21.85 10.41
CA ILE A 58 2.45 -22.54 11.07
C ILE A 58 2.24 -22.58 12.59
N ILE A 59 1.87 -21.46 13.20
CA ILE A 59 1.59 -21.38 14.64
C ILE A 59 0.44 -22.33 15.01
N LEU A 60 -0.66 -22.30 14.27
CA LEU A 60 -1.81 -23.19 14.47
C LEU A 60 -1.42 -24.67 14.33
N ALA A 61 -0.58 -25.02 13.35
CA ALA A 61 -0.10 -26.38 13.15
C ALA A 61 0.78 -26.87 14.31
N ILE A 62 1.65 -26.00 14.84
CA ILE A 62 2.47 -26.31 16.02
C ILE A 62 1.59 -26.54 17.24
N LEU A 63 0.63 -25.63 17.50
CA LEU A 63 -0.31 -25.78 18.62
C LEU A 63 -1.15 -27.05 18.48
N TYR A 64 -1.63 -27.34 17.27
CA TYR A 64 -2.36 -28.57 16.99
C TYR A 64 -1.52 -29.81 17.33
N TRP A 65 -0.26 -29.83 16.91
CA TRP A 65 0.63 -30.95 17.18
C TRP A 65 0.86 -31.14 18.68
N ILE A 66 1.11 -30.06 19.43
CA ILE A 66 1.37 -30.13 20.88
C ILE A 66 0.13 -30.59 21.65
N PHE A 67 -1.06 -30.08 21.34
CA PHE A 67 -2.25 -30.30 22.18
C PHE A 67 -3.17 -31.44 21.73
N PHE A 68 -3.05 -31.90 20.48
CA PHE A 68 -3.99 -32.85 19.89
C PHE A 68 -3.35 -34.10 19.28
N LYS A 69 -2.04 -34.11 18.96
CA LYS A 69 -1.38 -35.30 18.39
C LYS A 69 -1.32 -36.47 19.38
N ASP A 70 -1.09 -36.19 20.66
CA ASP A 70 -0.76 -37.22 21.67
C ASP A 70 -1.95 -37.66 22.53
N ARG A 71 -3.20 -37.40 22.12
CA ARG A 71 -4.37 -37.96 22.82
C ARG A 71 -4.67 -39.36 22.27
N PRO A 72 -4.36 -40.45 22.99
CA PRO A 72 -4.79 -41.78 22.57
C PRO A 72 -6.33 -41.82 22.59
N SER A 73 -6.91 -42.22 21.46
CA SER A 73 -8.34 -42.54 21.38
C SER A 73 -8.60 -43.78 22.25
N THR A 74 -8.93 -43.56 23.52
CA THR A 74 -9.42 -44.63 24.40
C THR A 74 -10.82 -45.04 23.91
N ASN A 75 -10.94 -46.24 23.35
CA ASN A 75 -12.22 -46.92 23.11
C ASN A 75 -12.80 -47.43 24.42
#